data_AF-A0A1G1WAC8-F1
#
_entry.id   AF-A0A1G1WAC8-F1
#
_cell.length_a   1.000
_cell.length_b   1.000
_cell.length_c   1.000
_cell.angle_alpha   90.00
_cell.angle_beta   90.00
_cell.angle_gamma   90.00
#
_symmetry.space_group_name_H-M   'P 1'
#
loop_
_entity.id
_entity.type
_entity.pdbx_description
1 polymer ?
#
loop_
_entity_poly.entity_id
_entity_poly.type
_entity_poly.pdbx_seq_one_letter_code
_entity_poly.pdbx_strand_id
1 'polypeptide(L)'
;MSTNKEKGVFGPLTTEDLAGILSLTIKEDKENKIATFLCLLSVYTDDSQFNLSFIAPSSTGKSYIPIEISTLFPEEDVMMIGYTSPTAFFHDVGKLDKERGGYIVDLERKILVFLDQPHTQLIQHLRPILSHDKKEIQVKITDKSQKGSLRTKNVFIIGYPSVVFCTASLKIDEQDSTRFMLLSPEISQEKIQQGIVEKIKKESNKELYLDELENNPERSMLKQRIEAIKSEQTSSIKIHDPEKIQHIFFEKHKRLKPRHQRDIGRLICIIKSFALLNLWFRKREGQVIFTDDTDFEEALTIWDKISESQEFNLPPYIFNFFKEIIVPAYKEKNENSSNQVLGINLKVGLTKADILQKHYKETGRFLEDWRLRQEILPMLEASGLLTSENDPEDKRQKLYYPTESLTISNEEENSEKDGGVTEDSEELDLEDIPF
;
A
#
# COMPACT_ATOMS: atom_id res chain seq x y z
N MET A 1 -36.45 -4.41 2.09
CA MET A 1 -36.72 -5.44 3.14
C MET A 1 -35.44 -6.06 3.69
N SER A 2 -34.35 -6.21 2.90
CA SER A 2 -33.04 -6.74 3.36
C SER A 2 -32.40 -5.90 4.48
N THR A 3 -32.35 -4.57 4.32
CA THR A 3 -31.60 -3.66 5.21
C THR A 3 -31.99 -3.70 6.69
N ASN A 4 -33.27 -3.89 7.03
CA ASN A 4 -33.68 -3.97 8.45
C ASN A 4 -33.39 -5.34 9.09
N LYS A 5 -33.28 -6.40 8.29
CA LYS A 5 -32.92 -7.74 8.78
C LYS A 5 -31.43 -7.78 9.11
N GLU A 6 -30.59 -7.27 8.22
CA GLU A 6 -29.14 -7.24 8.41
C GLU A 6 -28.69 -6.29 9.51
N LYS A 7 -29.38 -5.15 9.73
CA LYS A 7 -29.17 -4.29 10.92
C LYS A 7 -29.38 -5.00 12.26
N GLY A 8 -30.19 -6.06 12.29
CA GLY A 8 -30.41 -6.87 13.48
C GLY A 8 -29.35 -7.97 13.69
N VAL A 9 -28.55 -8.26 12.65
CA VAL A 9 -27.53 -9.33 12.65
C VAL A 9 -26.13 -8.72 12.83
N PHE A 10 -25.86 -7.61 12.16
CA PHE A 10 -24.57 -6.93 12.15
C PHE A 10 -24.58 -5.68 13.03
N GLY A 11 -23.44 -5.37 13.66
CA GLY A 11 -23.14 -4.04 14.23
C GLY A 11 -22.23 -3.22 13.29
N PRO A 12 -22.00 -1.92 13.51
CA PRO A 12 -20.91 -1.22 12.82
C PRO A 12 -19.56 -1.84 13.22
N LEU A 13 -18.60 -1.86 12.29
CA LEU A 13 -17.22 -2.29 12.54
C LEU A 13 -16.27 -1.09 12.38
N THR A 14 -15.47 -0.87 13.41
CA THR A 14 -14.38 0.10 13.44
C THR A 14 -13.08 -0.52 12.93
N THR A 15 -12.05 0.31 12.77
CA THR A 15 -10.67 -0.15 12.53
C THR A 15 -10.17 -1.09 13.63
N GLU A 16 -10.50 -0.85 14.90
CA GLU A 16 -10.08 -1.70 16.01
C GLU A 16 -10.77 -3.06 16.00
N ASP A 17 -12.08 -3.09 15.75
CA ASP A 17 -12.84 -4.34 15.67
C ASP A 17 -12.29 -5.22 14.54
N LEU A 18 -12.08 -4.63 13.36
CA LEU A 18 -11.52 -5.33 12.22
C LEU A 18 -10.08 -5.80 12.49
N ALA A 19 -9.23 -4.97 13.12
CA ALA A 19 -7.90 -5.37 13.54
C ALA A 19 -7.94 -6.59 14.47
N GLY A 20 -8.84 -6.57 15.47
CA GLY A 20 -9.01 -7.66 16.43
C GLY A 20 -9.32 -8.99 15.77
N ILE A 21 -10.30 -8.99 14.86
CA ILE A 21 -10.72 -10.20 14.12
C ILE A 21 -9.58 -10.71 13.22
N LEU A 22 -8.92 -9.82 12.47
CA LEU A 22 -7.82 -10.21 11.59
C LEU A 22 -6.58 -10.67 12.38
N SER A 23 -6.43 -10.25 13.65
CA SER A 23 -5.35 -10.67 14.55
C SER A 23 -5.45 -12.12 15.01
N LEU A 24 -6.56 -12.81 14.72
CA LEU A 24 -6.69 -14.24 14.97
C LEU A 24 -5.59 -15.02 14.24
N THR A 25 -5.30 -14.67 12.98
CA THR A 25 -4.24 -15.31 12.19
C THR A 25 -3.07 -14.37 11.87
N ILE A 26 -3.29 -13.06 11.73
CA ILE A 26 -2.26 -12.09 11.34
C ILE A 26 -1.84 -11.23 12.53
N LYS A 27 -0.78 -11.66 13.21
CA LYS A 27 -0.21 -10.95 14.36
C LYS A 27 0.48 -9.65 13.93
N GLU A 28 0.30 -8.59 14.71
CA GLU A 28 0.74 -7.23 14.38
C GLU A 28 0.26 -6.78 12.98
N ASP A 29 0.99 -5.92 12.26
CA ASP A 29 0.65 -5.51 10.89
C ASP A 29 -0.73 -4.84 10.77
N LYS A 30 -1.13 -4.03 11.76
CA LYS A 30 -2.48 -3.45 11.84
C LYS A 30 -2.91 -2.75 10.56
N GLU A 31 -2.10 -1.80 10.10
CA GLU A 31 -2.43 -1.01 8.92
C GLU A 31 -2.40 -1.88 7.66
N ASN A 32 -1.43 -2.79 7.56
CA ASN A 32 -1.27 -3.69 6.43
C ASN A 32 -2.48 -4.63 6.28
N LYS A 33 -2.93 -5.26 7.38
CA LYS A 33 -4.06 -6.20 7.32
C LYS A 33 -5.38 -5.50 7.06
N ILE A 34 -5.59 -4.30 7.61
CA ILE A 34 -6.80 -3.52 7.34
C ILE A 34 -6.82 -2.99 5.91
N ALA A 35 -5.74 -2.36 5.44
CA ALA A 35 -5.64 -1.88 4.06
C ALA A 35 -5.85 -3.03 3.05
N THR A 36 -5.29 -4.20 3.34
CA THR A 36 -5.49 -5.40 2.53
C THR A 36 -6.94 -5.85 2.54
N PHE A 37 -7.57 -5.98 3.71
CA PHE A 37 -8.99 -6.34 3.79
C PHE A 37 -9.89 -5.37 3.01
N LEU A 38 -9.70 -4.07 3.19
CA LEU A 38 -10.48 -3.03 2.50
C LEU A 38 -10.25 -3.04 0.98
N CYS A 39 -9.02 -3.34 0.54
CA CYS A 39 -8.69 -3.55 -0.86
C CYS A 39 -9.47 -4.73 -1.43
N LEU A 40 -9.48 -5.87 -0.74
CA LEU A 40 -10.20 -7.06 -1.19
C LEU A 40 -11.72 -6.84 -1.18
N LEU A 41 -12.26 -6.14 -0.17
CA LEU A 41 -13.69 -5.85 -0.08
C LEU A 41 -14.19 -4.91 -1.18
N SER A 42 -13.36 -3.97 -1.63
CA SER A 42 -13.73 -2.97 -2.64
C SER A 42 -14.17 -3.57 -4.00
N VAL A 43 -13.85 -4.84 -4.27
CA VAL A 43 -14.30 -5.55 -5.49
C VAL A 43 -15.81 -5.59 -5.62
N TYR A 44 -16.55 -5.46 -4.51
CA TYR A 44 -18.02 -5.49 -4.52
C TYR A 44 -18.68 -4.15 -4.88
N THR A 45 -17.90 -3.18 -5.37
CA THR A 45 -18.37 -1.92 -5.98
C THR A 45 -18.10 -1.92 -7.50
N ASP A 46 -18.60 -0.92 -8.22
CA ASP A 46 -18.33 -0.80 -9.65
C ASP A 46 -17.05 0.00 -9.98
N ASP A 47 -16.54 0.82 -9.06
CA ASP A 47 -15.51 1.83 -9.37
C ASP A 47 -14.54 2.19 -8.22
N SER A 48 -14.62 1.54 -7.07
CA SER A 48 -13.86 1.94 -5.86
C SER A 48 -12.69 1.01 -5.54
N GLN A 49 -12.34 0.12 -6.47
CA GLN A 49 -11.20 -0.78 -6.33
C GLN A 49 -9.89 -0.01 -6.26
N PHE A 50 -8.92 -0.59 -5.57
CA PHE A 50 -7.55 -0.10 -5.55
C PHE A 50 -6.58 -1.28 -5.45
N ASN A 51 -5.30 -1.00 -5.59
CA ASN A 51 -4.28 -2.04 -5.73
C ASN A 51 -3.17 -1.89 -4.69
N LEU A 52 -2.65 -3.03 -4.22
CA LEU A 52 -1.60 -3.10 -3.21
C LEU A 52 -0.35 -3.82 -3.73
N SER A 53 0.81 -3.31 -3.35
CA SER A 53 2.09 -3.98 -3.60
C SER A 53 2.83 -4.17 -2.29
N PHE A 54 3.04 -5.42 -1.90
CA PHE A 54 3.84 -5.78 -0.72
C PHE A 54 5.30 -5.92 -1.10
N ILE A 55 6.13 -4.99 -0.62
CA ILE A 55 7.54 -4.89 -0.97
C ILE A 55 8.38 -4.97 0.29
N ALA A 56 9.04 -6.10 0.46
CA ALA A 56 9.91 -6.34 1.61
C ALA A 56 10.86 -7.50 1.32
N PRO A 57 12.00 -7.61 2.05
CA PRO A 57 12.86 -8.78 2.00
C PRO A 57 12.10 -10.10 2.14
N SER A 58 12.67 -11.19 1.64
CA SER A 58 12.13 -12.54 1.90
C SER A 58 12.01 -12.82 3.40
N SER A 59 11.01 -13.64 3.74
CA SER A 59 10.71 -14.11 5.09
C SER A 59 10.13 -13.07 6.07
N THR A 60 9.64 -11.93 5.60
CA THR A 60 8.94 -10.92 6.43
C THR A 60 7.43 -11.12 6.56
N GLY A 61 6.89 -12.17 5.91
CA GLY A 61 5.44 -12.42 5.88
C GLY A 61 4.69 -11.71 4.75
N LYS A 62 5.39 -11.20 3.72
CA LYS A 62 4.78 -10.42 2.61
C LYS A 62 3.58 -11.09 1.92
N SER A 63 3.67 -12.40 1.65
CA SER A 63 2.59 -13.15 1.03
C SER A 63 1.57 -13.66 2.04
N TYR A 64 1.90 -13.71 3.33
CA TYR A 64 1.04 -14.27 4.36
C TYR A 64 -0.24 -13.44 4.54
N ILE A 65 -0.10 -12.11 4.65
CA ILE A 65 -1.21 -11.18 4.86
C ILE A 65 -2.29 -11.32 3.78
N PRO A 66 -1.98 -11.14 2.47
CA PRO A 66 -3.02 -11.25 1.44
C PRO A 66 -3.58 -12.66 1.29
N ILE A 67 -2.78 -13.72 1.50
CA ILE A 67 -3.27 -15.09 1.44
C ILE A 67 -4.29 -15.34 2.55
N GLU A 68 -3.95 -15.04 3.81
CA GLU A 68 -4.83 -15.31 4.95
C GLU A 68 -6.12 -14.49 4.87
N ILE A 69 -6.04 -13.21 4.48
CA ILE A 69 -7.23 -12.38 4.32
C ILE A 69 -8.11 -12.89 3.18
N SER A 70 -7.54 -13.37 2.07
CA SER A 70 -8.32 -13.90 0.95
C SER A 70 -9.17 -15.11 1.34
N THR A 71 -8.80 -15.85 2.39
CA THR A 71 -9.61 -16.98 2.91
C THR A 71 -10.93 -16.56 3.56
N LEU A 72 -11.13 -15.27 3.79
CA LEU A 72 -12.39 -14.72 4.30
C LEU A 72 -13.40 -14.47 3.17
N PHE A 73 -12.95 -14.46 1.92
CA PHE A 73 -13.76 -14.14 0.75
C PHE A 73 -14.23 -15.42 0.04
N PRO A 74 -15.33 -15.34 -0.74
CA PRO A 74 -15.82 -16.47 -1.54
C PRO A 74 -14.74 -16.94 -2.53
N GLU A 75 -14.51 -18.25 -2.60
CA GLU A 75 -13.44 -18.83 -3.42
C GLU A 75 -13.58 -18.47 -4.91
N GLU A 76 -14.81 -18.33 -5.41
CA GLU A 76 -15.06 -17.97 -6.80
C GLU A 76 -14.65 -16.53 -7.15
N ASP A 77 -14.50 -15.64 -6.16
CA ASP A 77 -14.08 -14.25 -6.36
C ASP A 77 -12.56 -14.09 -6.25
N VAL A 78 -11.86 -15.07 -5.67
CA VAL A 78 -10.42 -15.02 -5.42
C VAL A 78 -9.65 -15.80 -6.48
N MET A 79 -8.70 -15.13 -7.14
CA MET A 79 -7.77 -15.74 -8.08
C MET A 79 -6.35 -15.66 -7.52
N MET A 80 -5.88 -16.75 -6.94
CA MET A 80 -4.49 -16.89 -6.50
C MET A 80 -3.60 -17.34 -7.65
N ILE A 81 -2.58 -16.54 -7.95
CA ILE A 81 -1.71 -16.73 -9.12
C ILE A 81 -0.25 -16.78 -8.64
N GLY A 82 0.43 -17.89 -8.87
CA GLY A 82 1.87 -18.02 -8.57
C GLY A 82 2.72 -17.23 -9.57
N TYR A 83 2.88 -17.80 -10.76
CA TYR A 83 3.50 -17.15 -11.92
C TYR A 83 2.64 -17.44 -13.14
N THR A 84 2.49 -16.45 -14.02
CA THR A 84 1.84 -16.65 -15.32
C THR A 84 2.43 -15.70 -16.36
N SER A 85 2.60 -16.19 -17.59
CA SER A 85 2.92 -15.32 -18.71
C SER A 85 1.67 -14.55 -19.14
N PRO A 86 1.80 -13.41 -19.85
CA PRO A 86 0.63 -12.64 -20.29
C PRO A 86 -0.33 -13.48 -21.14
N THR A 87 0.20 -14.29 -22.05
CA THR A 87 -0.60 -15.15 -22.91
C THR A 87 -1.27 -16.27 -22.14
N ALA A 88 -0.58 -16.89 -21.16
CA ALA A 88 -1.16 -17.94 -20.34
C ALA A 88 -2.32 -17.40 -19.50
N PHE A 89 -2.14 -16.25 -18.84
CA PHE A 89 -3.20 -15.59 -18.09
C PHE A 89 -4.47 -15.36 -18.92
N PHE A 90 -4.33 -14.79 -20.12
CA PHE A 90 -5.49 -14.55 -20.98
C PHE A 90 -6.11 -15.81 -21.57
N HIS A 91 -5.36 -16.93 -21.66
CA HIS A 91 -5.91 -18.21 -22.11
C HIS A 91 -6.58 -19.00 -21.00
N ASP A 92 -6.05 -18.94 -19.78
CA ASP A 92 -6.58 -19.65 -18.62
C ASP A 92 -7.88 -19.01 -18.13
N VAL A 93 -7.90 -17.68 -18.09
CA VAL A 93 -9.06 -16.90 -17.61
C VAL A 93 -10.05 -16.59 -18.72
N GLY A 94 -9.54 -16.44 -19.95
CA GLY A 94 -10.34 -15.97 -21.07
C GLY A 94 -11.29 -17.02 -21.63
N LYS A 95 -12.56 -16.65 -21.81
CA LYS A 95 -13.56 -17.46 -22.53
C LYS A 95 -13.67 -17.00 -23.97
N LEU A 96 -13.71 -17.94 -24.90
CA LEU A 96 -13.86 -17.62 -26.33
C LEU A 96 -15.24 -17.01 -26.59
N ASP A 97 -15.27 -15.78 -27.10
CA ASP A 97 -16.45 -15.11 -27.60
C ASP A 97 -16.39 -15.08 -29.14
N LYS A 98 -17.31 -15.83 -29.76
CA LYS A 98 -17.41 -15.93 -31.22
C LYS A 98 -17.99 -14.68 -31.86
N GLU A 99 -18.84 -13.94 -31.15
CA GLU A 99 -19.47 -12.71 -31.67
C GLU A 99 -18.47 -11.57 -31.74
N ARG A 100 -17.66 -11.41 -30.68
CA ARG A 100 -16.58 -10.41 -30.64
C ARG A 100 -15.30 -10.85 -31.36
N GLY A 101 -15.22 -12.12 -31.77
CA GLY A 101 -14.07 -12.68 -32.49
C GLY A 101 -12.78 -12.70 -31.65
N GLY A 102 -12.89 -13.01 -30.36
CA GLY A 102 -11.79 -12.94 -29.41
C GLY A 102 -12.05 -13.71 -28.11
N TYR A 103 -11.23 -13.45 -27.09
CA TYR A 103 -11.43 -13.97 -25.74
C TYR A 103 -11.93 -12.85 -24.83
N ILE A 104 -12.88 -13.14 -23.96
CA ILE A 104 -13.31 -12.25 -22.88
C ILE A 104 -12.66 -12.71 -21.58
N VAL A 105 -11.95 -11.79 -20.92
CA VAL A 105 -11.38 -11.94 -19.58
C VAL A 105 -12.17 -11.01 -18.67
N ASP A 106 -13.11 -11.59 -17.94
CA ASP A 106 -13.97 -10.85 -17.00
C ASP A 106 -13.33 -10.82 -15.61
N LEU A 107 -12.95 -9.62 -15.20
CA LEU A 107 -12.33 -9.31 -13.92
C LEU A 107 -13.28 -8.53 -13.00
N GLU A 108 -14.56 -8.37 -13.37
CA GLU A 108 -15.55 -7.76 -12.48
C GLU A 108 -15.67 -8.58 -11.19
N ARG A 109 -15.61 -7.86 -10.06
CA ARG A 109 -15.74 -8.43 -8.71
C ARG A 109 -14.69 -9.52 -8.43
N LYS A 110 -13.51 -9.44 -9.08
CA LYS A 110 -12.39 -10.38 -8.85
C LYS A 110 -11.29 -9.78 -8.01
N ILE A 111 -10.80 -10.60 -7.09
CA ILE A 111 -9.60 -10.36 -6.28
C ILE A 111 -8.45 -11.12 -6.96
N LEU A 112 -7.45 -10.41 -7.46
CA LEU A 112 -6.23 -11.03 -8.01
C LEU A 112 -5.12 -10.98 -6.97
N VAL A 113 -4.69 -12.14 -6.47
CA VAL A 113 -3.55 -12.25 -5.54
C VAL A 113 -2.38 -12.93 -6.23
N PHE A 114 -1.36 -12.16 -6.58
CA PHE A 114 -0.10 -12.69 -7.09
C PHE A 114 0.85 -13.01 -5.94
N LEU A 115 1.27 -14.28 -5.85
CA LEU A 115 2.13 -14.77 -4.76
C LEU A 115 3.59 -14.26 -4.88
N ASP A 116 3.98 -13.83 -6.07
CA ASP A 116 5.28 -13.20 -6.37
C ASP A 116 5.08 -12.09 -7.42
N GLN A 117 6.18 -11.43 -7.81
CA GLN A 117 6.14 -10.36 -8.79
C GLN A 117 5.60 -10.88 -10.13
N PRO A 118 4.46 -10.35 -10.61
CA PRO A 118 3.90 -10.76 -11.90
C PRO A 118 4.82 -10.36 -13.05
N HIS A 119 4.70 -11.08 -14.16
CA HIS A 119 5.47 -10.78 -15.35
C HIS A 119 5.23 -9.34 -15.81
N THR A 120 6.29 -8.58 -16.12
CA THR A 120 6.21 -7.13 -16.41
C THR A 120 5.20 -6.81 -17.53
N GLN A 121 5.20 -7.59 -18.61
CA GLN A 121 4.24 -7.38 -19.70
C GLN A 121 2.79 -7.63 -19.29
N LEU A 122 2.53 -8.52 -18.32
CA LEU A 122 1.18 -8.76 -17.83
C LEU A 122 0.68 -7.51 -17.10
N ILE A 123 1.49 -6.95 -16.20
CA ILE A 123 1.17 -5.70 -15.53
C ILE A 123 0.96 -4.57 -16.53
N GLN A 124 1.84 -4.43 -17.54
CA GLN A 124 1.69 -3.42 -18.59
C GLN A 124 0.35 -3.52 -19.33
N HIS A 125 -0.12 -4.73 -19.64
CA HIS A 125 -1.43 -4.92 -20.26
C HIS A 125 -2.61 -4.61 -19.32
N LEU A 126 -2.42 -4.79 -18.01
CA LEU A 126 -3.44 -4.50 -17.00
C LEU A 126 -3.47 -3.02 -16.57
N ARG A 127 -2.43 -2.22 -16.85
CA ARG A 127 -2.31 -0.81 -16.42
C ARG A 127 -3.57 0.05 -16.61
N PRO A 128 -4.28 0.02 -17.76
CA PRO A 128 -5.49 0.83 -17.93
C PRO A 128 -6.63 0.42 -16.99
N ILE A 129 -6.77 -0.88 -16.73
CA ILE A 129 -7.74 -1.43 -15.78
C ILE A 129 -7.35 -1.05 -14.35
N LEU A 130 -6.06 -1.17 -13.99
CA LEU A 130 -5.52 -0.84 -12.66
C LEU A 130 -5.58 0.67 -12.33
N SER A 131 -5.78 1.52 -13.35
CA SER A 131 -5.89 2.99 -13.19
C SER A 131 -7.33 3.48 -13.34
N HIS A 132 -8.29 2.57 -13.54
CA HIS A 132 -9.69 2.88 -13.79
C HIS A 132 -9.92 3.77 -15.03
N ASP A 133 -9.03 3.69 -16.03
CA ASP A 133 -9.08 4.53 -17.25
C ASP A 133 -10.28 4.16 -18.13
N LYS A 134 -10.51 2.85 -18.31
CA LYS A 134 -11.62 2.29 -19.08
C LYS A 134 -12.05 0.96 -18.49
N LYS A 135 -13.35 0.78 -18.32
CA LYS A 135 -13.95 -0.46 -17.79
C LYS A 135 -13.80 -1.66 -18.74
N GLU A 136 -13.60 -1.41 -20.03
CA GLU A 136 -13.28 -2.42 -21.02
C GLU A 136 -12.08 -1.98 -21.87
N ILE A 137 -11.10 -2.87 -22.03
CA ILE A 137 -9.96 -2.67 -22.93
C ILE A 137 -9.75 -3.85 -23.86
N GLN A 138 -9.24 -3.56 -25.06
CA GLN A 138 -8.85 -4.57 -26.04
C GLN A 138 -7.32 -4.70 -26.08
N VAL A 139 -6.81 -5.89 -25.77
CA VAL A 139 -5.40 -6.27 -25.90
C VAL A 139 -5.24 -7.23 -27.07
N LYS A 140 -4.19 -7.02 -27.87
CA LYS A 140 -3.85 -7.93 -28.97
C LYS A 140 -2.64 -8.76 -28.57
N ILE A 141 -2.81 -10.07 -28.51
CA ILE A 141 -1.73 -11.01 -28.20
C ILE A 141 -1.40 -11.86 -29.42
N THR A 142 -0.13 -12.25 -29.56
CA THR A 142 0.32 -13.18 -30.60
C THR A 142 0.38 -14.60 -30.07
N ASP A 143 -0.17 -15.54 -30.83
CA ASP A 143 -0.15 -16.97 -30.52
C ASP A 143 0.42 -17.76 -31.70
N LYS A 144 1.10 -18.88 -31.43
CA LYS A 144 1.66 -19.75 -32.46
C LYS A 144 0.59 -20.75 -32.91
N SER A 145 0.26 -20.73 -34.20
CA SER A 145 -0.57 -21.77 -34.80
C SER A 145 0.16 -23.12 -34.80
N GLN A 146 -0.61 -24.21 -34.92
CA GLN A 146 -0.07 -25.57 -35.10
C GLN A 146 0.90 -25.72 -36.29
N LYS A 147 0.83 -24.81 -37.28
CA LYS A 147 1.73 -24.78 -38.45
C LYS A 147 2.91 -23.80 -38.29
N GLY A 148 3.16 -23.28 -37.09
CA GLY A 148 4.28 -22.38 -36.79
C GLY A 148 4.06 -20.90 -37.17
N SER A 149 2.98 -20.56 -37.87
CA SER A 149 2.63 -19.15 -38.16
C SER A 149 2.12 -18.42 -36.92
N LEU A 150 2.50 -17.16 -36.73
CA LEU A 150 2.00 -16.30 -35.65
C LEU A 150 0.61 -15.76 -36.04
N ARG A 151 -0.38 -15.95 -35.18
CA ARG A 151 -1.73 -15.41 -35.33
C ARG A 151 -2.01 -14.44 -34.19
N THR A 152 -2.53 -13.26 -34.52
CA THR A 152 -3.01 -12.30 -33.53
C THR A 152 -4.39 -12.72 -33.04
N LYS A 153 -4.57 -12.72 -31.71
CA LYS A 153 -5.84 -12.93 -31.02
C LYS A 153 -6.23 -11.63 -30.31
N ASN A 154 -7.51 -11.30 -30.35
CA ASN A 154 -8.08 -10.21 -29.57
C ASN A 154 -8.47 -10.75 -28.19
N VAL A 155 -8.11 -10.03 -27.14
CA VAL A 155 -8.53 -10.27 -25.76
C VAL A 155 -9.23 -9.01 -25.26
N PHE A 156 -10.45 -9.15 -24.78
CA PHE A 156 -11.23 -8.08 -24.17
C PHE A 156 -11.20 -8.27 -22.66
N ILE A 157 -10.61 -7.33 -21.95
CA ILE A 157 -10.51 -7.35 -20.48
C ILE A 157 -11.59 -6.42 -19.95
N ILE A 158 -12.47 -6.94 -19.10
CA ILE A 158 -13.68 -6.25 -18.61
C ILE A 158 -13.62 -6.17 -17.09
N GLY A 159 -13.99 -5.01 -16.54
CA GLY A 159 -14.14 -4.81 -15.11
C GLY A 159 -12.87 -4.41 -14.39
N TYR A 160 -13.05 -3.84 -13.20
CA TYR A 160 -11.96 -3.45 -12.31
C TYR A 160 -11.81 -4.51 -11.21
N PRO A 161 -10.69 -5.25 -11.18
CA PRO A 161 -10.33 -6.10 -10.05
C PRO A 161 -9.62 -5.28 -8.97
N SER A 162 -9.54 -5.87 -7.78
CA SER A 162 -8.54 -5.45 -6.78
C SER A 162 -7.33 -6.35 -6.91
N VAL A 163 -6.15 -5.75 -7.12
CA VAL A 163 -4.91 -6.50 -7.34
C VAL A 163 -3.94 -6.33 -6.19
N VAL A 164 -3.49 -7.46 -5.67
CA VAL A 164 -2.40 -7.54 -4.69
C VAL A 164 -1.26 -8.36 -5.29
N PHE A 165 -0.04 -7.85 -5.21
CA PHE A 165 1.15 -8.66 -5.50
C PHE A 165 2.25 -8.46 -4.46
N CYS A 166 3.10 -9.47 -4.33
CA CYS A 166 4.23 -9.46 -3.42
C CYS A 166 5.53 -9.45 -4.21
N THR A 167 6.54 -8.70 -3.80
CA THR A 167 7.88 -8.79 -4.38
C THR A 167 8.96 -8.62 -3.33
N ALA A 168 10.06 -9.36 -3.50
CA ALA A 168 11.29 -9.14 -2.74
C ALA A 168 12.23 -8.14 -3.41
N SER A 169 12.00 -7.83 -4.70
CA SER A 169 12.73 -6.84 -5.45
C SER A 169 12.33 -5.44 -4.98
N LEU A 170 13.32 -4.63 -4.63
CA LEU A 170 13.11 -3.21 -4.32
C LEU A 170 12.99 -2.35 -5.59
N LYS A 171 13.28 -2.93 -6.77
CA LYS A 171 13.12 -2.24 -8.06
C LYS A 171 11.65 -2.26 -8.46
N ILE A 172 11.04 -1.08 -8.43
CA ILE A 172 9.67 -0.86 -8.87
C ILE A 172 9.73 0.06 -10.08
N ASP A 173 8.98 -0.29 -11.11
CA ASP A 173 8.73 0.63 -12.22
C ASP A 173 7.95 1.84 -11.69
N GLU A 174 8.39 3.06 -12.00
CA GLU A 174 7.78 4.28 -11.49
C GLU A 174 6.27 4.35 -11.83
N GLN A 175 5.87 3.83 -12.99
CA GLN A 175 4.46 3.77 -13.38
C GLN A 175 3.66 2.79 -12.52
N ASP A 176 4.27 1.73 -12.03
CA ASP A 176 3.61 0.75 -11.15
C ASP A 176 3.56 1.28 -9.71
N SER A 177 4.64 1.90 -9.23
CA SER A 177 4.71 2.51 -7.88
C SER A 177 3.60 3.52 -7.59
N THR A 178 3.08 4.13 -8.66
CA THR A 178 2.01 5.12 -8.57
C THR A 178 0.62 4.53 -8.78
N ARG A 179 0.50 3.32 -9.33
CA ARG A 179 -0.79 2.58 -9.46
C ARG A 179 -1.09 1.70 -8.26
N PHE A 180 -0.06 1.32 -7.51
CA PHE A 180 -0.16 0.50 -6.32
C PHE A 180 0.17 1.31 -5.07
N MET A 181 -0.62 1.13 -4.02
CA MET A 181 -0.22 1.55 -2.69
C MET A 181 0.86 0.59 -2.19
N LEU A 182 2.03 1.14 -1.86
CA LEU A 182 3.18 0.37 -1.42
C LEU A 182 3.05 0.03 0.07
N LEU A 183 3.07 -1.26 0.41
CA LEU A 183 3.03 -1.74 1.78
C LEU A 183 4.26 -2.60 2.06
N SER A 184 4.68 -2.64 3.32
CA SER A 184 5.72 -3.56 3.77
C SER A 184 5.28 -4.14 5.11
N PRO A 185 5.34 -5.47 5.29
CA PRO A 185 5.10 -6.06 6.60
C PRO A 185 6.09 -5.50 7.62
N GLU A 186 5.63 -5.32 8.85
CA GLU A 186 6.48 -4.92 9.95
C GLU A 186 7.59 -5.96 10.20
N ILE A 187 8.71 -5.53 10.79
CA ILE A 187 9.84 -6.42 11.11
C ILE A 187 10.29 -6.29 12.55
N SER A 188 9.40 -5.80 13.42
CA SER A 188 9.65 -5.68 14.85
C SER A 188 9.90 -7.05 15.50
N GLN A 189 10.70 -7.07 16.56
CA GLN A 189 10.97 -8.30 17.32
C GLN A 189 9.69 -8.88 17.92
N GLU A 190 8.77 -8.02 18.37
CA GLU A 190 7.47 -8.42 18.90
C GLU A 190 6.65 -9.18 17.86
N LYS A 191 6.52 -8.64 16.63
CA LYS A 191 5.85 -9.33 15.54
C LYS A 191 6.47 -10.69 15.25
N ILE A 192 7.81 -10.74 15.14
CA ILE A 192 8.52 -11.99 14.85
C ILE A 192 8.23 -13.04 15.93
N GLN A 193 8.27 -12.64 17.20
CA GLN A 193 7.96 -13.51 18.33
C GLN A 193 6.52 -14.03 18.28
N GLN A 194 5.54 -13.14 18.11
CA GLN A 194 4.13 -13.53 18.01
C GLN A 194 3.87 -14.42 16.78
N GLY A 195 4.49 -14.14 15.64
CA GLY A 195 4.41 -14.96 14.43
C GLY A 195 5.00 -16.36 14.61
N ILE A 196 6.09 -16.51 15.38
CA ILE A 196 6.65 -17.82 15.73
C ILE A 196 5.68 -18.60 16.62
N VAL A 197 5.13 -17.95 17.65
CA VAL A 197 4.15 -18.58 18.56
C VAL A 197 2.93 -19.07 17.79
N GLU A 198 2.39 -18.20 16.92
CA GLU A 198 1.22 -18.52 16.10
C GLU A 198 1.51 -19.69 15.13
N LYS A 199 2.69 -19.70 14.51
CA LYS A 199 3.12 -20.79 13.63
C LYS A 199 3.28 -22.11 14.39
N ILE A 200 3.87 -22.08 15.58
CA ILE A 200 3.97 -23.28 16.45
C ILE A 200 2.57 -23.78 16.81
N LYS A 201 1.65 -22.89 17.20
CA LYS A 201 0.26 -23.26 17.53
C LYS A 201 -0.40 -23.97 16.34
N LYS A 202 -0.32 -23.37 15.15
CA LYS A 202 -0.90 -23.90 13.91
C LYS A 202 -0.34 -25.27 13.50
N GLU A 203 0.97 -25.45 13.61
CA GLU A 203 1.64 -26.70 13.20
C GLU A 203 1.57 -27.81 14.27
N SER A 204 1.36 -27.47 15.55
CA SER A 204 1.27 -28.45 16.64
C SER A 204 0.00 -29.30 16.56
N ASN A 205 -1.13 -28.69 16.21
CA ASN A 205 -2.38 -29.40 15.96
C ASN A 205 -3.23 -28.60 14.94
N LYS A 206 -3.02 -28.89 13.66
CA LYS A 206 -3.65 -28.16 12.56
C LYS A 206 -5.17 -28.32 12.54
N GLU A 207 -5.69 -29.51 12.86
CA GLU A 207 -7.14 -29.78 12.86
C GLU A 207 -7.83 -28.95 13.93
N LEU A 208 -7.35 -29.01 15.18
CA LEU A 208 -7.87 -28.21 16.29
C LEU A 208 -7.78 -26.71 15.98
N TYR A 209 -6.66 -26.26 15.41
CA TYR A 209 -6.46 -24.86 15.07
C TYR A 209 -7.48 -24.36 14.03
N LEU A 210 -7.75 -25.15 12.98
CA LEU A 210 -8.76 -24.81 11.98
C LEU A 210 -10.17 -24.86 12.57
N ASP A 211 -10.46 -25.83 13.43
CA ASP A 211 -11.75 -25.92 14.13
C ASP A 211 -11.97 -24.71 15.05
N GLU A 212 -10.96 -24.27 15.80
CA GLU A 212 -11.03 -23.05 16.63
C GLU A 212 -11.29 -21.81 15.77
N LEU A 213 -10.65 -21.69 14.60
CA LEU A 213 -10.82 -20.56 13.69
C LEU A 213 -12.19 -20.53 13.00
N GLU A 214 -12.72 -21.68 12.59
CA GLU A 214 -14.05 -21.74 11.96
C GLU A 214 -15.19 -21.57 12.99
N ASN A 215 -14.97 -22.00 14.23
CA ASN A 215 -15.92 -21.80 15.33
C ASN A 215 -15.80 -20.42 16.02
N ASN A 216 -14.82 -19.58 15.64
CA ASN A 216 -14.72 -18.23 16.18
C ASN A 216 -15.92 -17.37 15.70
N PRO A 217 -16.75 -16.84 16.61
CA PRO A 217 -18.00 -16.18 16.25
C PRO A 217 -17.76 -14.88 15.48
N GLU A 218 -16.73 -14.11 15.82
CA GLU A 218 -16.44 -12.83 15.17
C GLU A 218 -15.91 -13.04 13.74
N ARG A 219 -15.03 -14.03 13.54
CA ARG A 219 -14.54 -14.40 12.20
C ARG A 219 -15.67 -14.95 11.32
N SER A 220 -16.54 -15.80 11.88
CA SER A 220 -17.71 -16.31 11.16
C SER A 220 -18.66 -15.17 10.77
N MET A 221 -18.90 -14.23 11.69
CA MET A 221 -19.70 -13.03 11.42
C MET A 221 -19.09 -12.15 10.32
N LEU A 222 -17.76 -12.02 10.28
CA LEU A 222 -17.06 -11.26 9.23
C LEU A 222 -17.22 -11.93 7.86
N LYS A 223 -17.09 -13.26 7.76
CA LYS A 223 -17.37 -14.00 6.50
C LYS A 223 -18.81 -13.82 6.05
N GLN A 224 -19.78 -13.96 6.97
CA GLN A 224 -21.21 -13.76 6.67
C GLN A 224 -21.49 -12.32 6.21
N ARG A 225 -20.82 -11.34 6.82
CA ARG A 225 -20.88 -9.95 6.38
C ARG A 225 -20.39 -9.79 4.95
N ILE A 226 -19.25 -10.37 4.57
CA ILE A 226 -18.70 -10.27 3.21
C ILE A 226 -19.71 -10.82 2.19
N GLU A 227 -20.30 -11.99 2.47
CA GLU A 227 -21.34 -12.58 1.61
C GLU A 227 -22.59 -11.68 1.51
N ALA A 228 -23.01 -11.12 2.65
CA ALA A 228 -24.14 -10.20 2.67
C ALA A 228 -23.83 -8.92 1.86
N ILE A 229 -22.64 -8.35 1.99
CA ILE A 229 -22.17 -7.19 1.19
C ILE A 229 -22.20 -7.53 -0.31
N LYS A 230 -21.68 -8.69 -0.71
CA LYS A 230 -21.71 -9.18 -2.09
C LYS A 230 -23.15 -9.26 -2.63
N SER A 231 -24.08 -9.78 -1.82
CA SER A 231 -25.48 -9.94 -2.20
C SER A 231 -26.24 -8.62 -2.37
N GLU A 232 -25.79 -7.55 -1.72
CA GLU A 232 -26.44 -6.24 -1.76
C GLU A 232 -26.22 -5.50 -3.09
N GLN A 233 -25.27 -5.97 -3.93
CA GLN A 233 -25.00 -5.45 -5.27
C GLN A 233 -24.88 -3.91 -5.30
N THR A 234 -24.09 -3.38 -4.36
CA THR A 234 -23.75 -1.95 -4.34
C THR A 234 -23.08 -1.57 -5.65
N SER A 235 -23.58 -0.52 -6.30
CA SER A 235 -23.02 -0.02 -7.56
C SER A 235 -21.93 1.01 -7.27
N SER A 236 -22.30 2.12 -6.65
CA SER A 236 -21.38 3.22 -6.33
C SER A 236 -21.54 3.72 -4.89
N ILE A 237 -20.47 4.32 -4.40
CA ILE A 237 -20.40 4.92 -3.07
C ILE A 237 -20.09 6.40 -3.26
N LYS A 238 -20.97 7.27 -2.77
CA LYS A 238 -20.83 8.73 -2.88
C LYS A 238 -20.28 9.31 -1.60
N ILE A 239 -19.31 10.21 -1.74
CA ILE A 239 -18.79 11.00 -0.62
C ILE A 239 -19.86 11.99 -0.17
N HIS A 240 -20.17 11.99 1.14
CA HIS A 240 -21.14 12.92 1.71
C HIS A 240 -20.62 14.36 1.81
N ASP A 241 -19.38 14.53 2.29
CA ASP A 241 -18.76 15.83 2.50
C ASP A 241 -17.39 15.92 1.78
N PRO A 242 -17.37 16.28 0.49
CA PRO A 242 -16.12 16.40 -0.26
C PRO A 242 -15.28 17.62 0.16
N GLU A 243 -15.90 18.68 0.70
CA GLU A 243 -15.21 19.91 1.11
C GLU A 243 -14.33 19.66 2.34
N LYS A 244 -14.84 18.92 3.32
CA LYS A 244 -14.06 18.49 4.50
C LYS A 244 -12.83 17.69 4.12
N ILE A 245 -12.97 16.74 3.19
CA ILE A 245 -11.84 15.94 2.69
C ILE A 245 -10.81 16.84 2.01
N GLN A 246 -11.26 17.76 1.16
CA GLN A 246 -10.38 18.69 0.45
C GLN A 246 -9.59 19.57 1.42
N HIS A 247 -10.27 20.17 2.40
CA HIS A 247 -9.67 21.02 3.42
C HIS A 247 -8.56 20.28 4.18
N ILE A 248 -8.90 19.14 4.79
CA ILE A 248 -7.94 18.36 5.58
C ILE A 248 -6.78 17.85 4.74
N PHE A 249 -7.04 17.44 3.49
CA PHE A 249 -5.98 16.99 2.60
C PHE A 249 -5.02 18.14 2.25
N PHE A 250 -5.52 19.35 1.97
CA PHE A 250 -4.66 20.51 1.68
C PHE A 250 -3.92 21.05 2.90
N GLU A 251 -4.53 21.02 4.10
CA GLU A 251 -3.85 21.40 5.34
C GLU A 251 -2.62 20.52 5.63
N LYS A 252 -2.71 19.22 5.36
CA LYS A 252 -1.60 18.29 5.56
C LYS A 252 -0.46 18.46 4.55
N HIS A 253 -0.71 19.14 3.41
CA HIS A 253 0.27 19.27 2.33
C HIS A 253 0.59 20.73 2.02
N LYS A 254 1.66 21.25 2.64
CA LYS A 254 2.17 22.62 2.38
C LYS A 254 2.47 22.91 0.91
N ARG A 255 2.84 21.88 0.13
CA ARG A 255 3.08 21.98 -1.32
C ARG A 255 2.53 20.74 -2.01
N LEU A 256 1.69 20.96 -3.02
CA LEU A 256 1.10 19.89 -3.81
C LEU A 256 2.09 19.34 -4.86
N LYS A 257 2.10 18.01 -5.02
CA LYS A 257 2.91 17.26 -5.98
C LYS A 257 1.98 16.51 -6.95
N PRO A 258 2.41 16.16 -8.18
CA PRO A 258 1.61 15.36 -9.11
C PRO A 258 1.08 14.04 -8.51
N ARG A 259 1.83 13.42 -7.59
CA ARG A 259 1.43 12.19 -6.89
C ARG A 259 0.16 12.36 -6.05
N HIS A 260 -0.05 13.55 -5.48
CA HIS A 260 -1.17 13.82 -4.58
C HIS A 260 -2.53 13.59 -5.23
N GLN A 261 -2.63 13.71 -6.56
CA GLN A 261 -3.84 13.35 -7.31
C GLN A 261 -4.20 11.86 -7.21
N ARG A 262 -3.20 10.99 -7.12
CA ARG A 262 -3.41 9.54 -6.92
C ARG A 262 -3.62 9.22 -5.45
N ASP A 263 -2.90 9.90 -4.57
CA ASP A 263 -3.00 9.67 -3.13
C ASP A 263 -4.37 10.08 -2.56
N ILE A 264 -4.95 11.20 -3.01
CA ILE A 264 -6.33 11.55 -2.65
C ILE A 264 -7.32 10.51 -3.18
N GLY A 265 -7.10 9.98 -4.38
CA GLY A 265 -7.92 8.90 -4.93
C GLY A 265 -7.87 7.64 -4.06
N ARG A 266 -6.69 7.26 -3.57
CA ARG A 266 -6.51 6.11 -2.66
C ARG A 266 -7.20 6.34 -1.32
N LEU A 267 -7.05 7.51 -0.73
CA LEU A 267 -7.77 7.88 0.49
C LEU A 267 -9.28 7.76 0.29
N ILE A 268 -9.81 8.29 -0.82
CA ILE A 268 -11.22 8.16 -1.18
C ILE A 268 -11.64 6.69 -1.30
N CYS A 269 -10.84 5.83 -1.92
CA CYS A 269 -11.14 4.39 -1.98
C CYS A 269 -11.19 3.75 -0.59
N ILE A 270 -10.29 4.10 0.33
CA ILE A 270 -10.33 3.61 1.72
C ILE A 270 -11.61 4.05 2.43
N ILE A 271 -11.98 5.34 2.33
CA ILE A 271 -13.23 5.88 2.92
C ILE A 271 -14.43 5.11 2.38
N LYS A 272 -14.50 4.93 1.05
CA LYS A 272 -15.58 4.18 0.41
C LYS A 272 -15.61 2.72 0.85
N SER A 273 -14.46 2.07 1.04
CA SER A 273 -14.41 0.69 1.57
C SER A 273 -14.92 0.58 3.01
N PHE A 274 -14.71 1.58 3.87
CA PHE A 274 -15.33 1.61 5.20
C PHE A 274 -16.85 1.78 5.11
N ALA A 275 -17.32 2.66 4.23
CA ALA A 275 -18.75 2.81 3.98
C ALA A 275 -19.39 1.50 3.48
N LEU A 276 -18.66 0.76 2.64
CA LEU A 276 -19.07 -0.57 2.16
C LEU A 276 -19.12 -1.60 3.29
N LEU A 277 -18.09 -1.65 4.14
CA LEU A 277 -18.04 -2.52 5.31
C LEU A 277 -19.24 -2.31 6.24
N ASN A 278 -19.71 -1.06 6.32
CA ASN A 278 -20.79 -0.61 7.19
C ASN A 278 -22.07 -0.24 6.42
N LEU A 279 -22.28 -0.76 5.20
CA LEU A 279 -23.31 -0.25 4.28
C LEU A 279 -24.72 -0.18 4.85
N TRP A 280 -25.07 -1.07 5.79
CA TRP A 280 -26.41 -1.07 6.39
C TRP A 280 -26.63 0.11 7.34
N PHE A 281 -25.57 0.74 7.84
CA PHE A 281 -25.60 1.91 8.71
C PHE A 281 -25.45 3.23 7.94
N ARG A 282 -25.35 3.14 6.60
CA ARG A 282 -25.21 4.29 5.72
C ARG A 282 -26.53 4.70 5.10
N LYS A 283 -26.63 5.97 4.71
CA LYS A 283 -27.75 6.43 3.88
C LYS A 283 -27.66 5.69 2.54
N ARG A 284 -28.81 5.21 2.05
CA ARG A 284 -28.89 4.43 0.80
C ARG A 284 -30.02 4.90 -0.10
N GLU A 285 -29.72 5.02 -1.38
CA GLU A 285 -30.65 5.36 -2.46
C GLU A 285 -30.48 4.33 -3.59
N GLY A 286 -31.35 3.31 -3.62
CA GLY A 286 -31.21 2.19 -4.56
C GLY A 286 -29.94 1.37 -4.29
N GLN A 287 -29.08 1.24 -5.31
CA GLN A 287 -27.77 0.57 -5.21
C GLN A 287 -26.63 1.51 -4.80
N VAL A 288 -26.94 2.79 -4.55
CA VAL A 288 -25.96 3.80 -4.16
C VAL A 288 -25.98 4.00 -2.65
N ILE A 289 -24.82 3.98 -2.03
CA ILE A 289 -24.65 4.32 -0.60
C ILE A 289 -23.85 5.62 -0.45
N PHE A 290 -24.04 6.31 0.66
CA PHE A 290 -23.34 7.55 0.98
C PHE A 290 -22.46 7.35 2.20
N THR A 291 -21.22 7.84 2.14
CA THR A 291 -20.32 7.82 3.30
C THR A 291 -20.87 8.72 4.42
N ASP A 292 -20.33 8.60 5.62
CA ASP A 292 -20.49 9.58 6.68
C ASP A 292 -19.14 9.98 7.29
N ASP A 293 -19.17 10.81 8.33
CA ASP A 293 -17.96 11.28 9.01
C ASP A 293 -17.14 10.14 9.62
N THR A 294 -17.80 9.09 10.12
CA THR A 294 -17.09 7.96 10.73
C THR A 294 -16.26 7.20 9.70
N ASP A 295 -16.74 7.05 8.46
CA ASP A 295 -15.95 6.40 7.40
C ASP A 295 -14.66 7.17 7.11
N PHE A 296 -14.74 8.50 7.18
CA PHE A 296 -13.61 9.36 6.93
C PHE A 296 -12.60 9.33 8.09
N GLU A 297 -13.08 9.41 9.33
CA GLU A 297 -12.24 9.30 10.53
C GLU A 297 -11.50 7.96 10.58
N GLU A 298 -12.20 6.85 10.37
CA GLU A 298 -11.61 5.51 10.32
C GLU A 298 -10.56 5.40 9.19
N ALA A 299 -10.86 5.94 8.01
CA ALA A 299 -9.91 5.97 6.89
C ALA A 299 -8.64 6.75 7.20
N LEU A 300 -8.74 7.88 7.90
CA LEU A 300 -7.57 8.68 8.30
C LEU A 300 -6.66 7.92 9.26
N THR A 301 -7.21 7.11 10.19
CA THR A 301 -6.39 6.31 11.12
C THR A 301 -5.41 5.37 10.40
N ILE A 302 -5.82 4.87 9.24
CA ILE A 302 -5.00 4.01 8.38
C ILE A 302 -4.13 4.84 7.45
N TRP A 303 -4.73 5.80 6.74
CA TRP A 303 -4.06 6.59 5.72
C TRP A 303 -2.86 7.36 6.28
N ASP A 304 -2.98 7.97 7.45
CA ASP A 304 -1.92 8.79 8.04
C ASP A 304 -0.65 7.98 8.31
N LYS A 305 -0.79 6.71 8.69
CA LYS A 305 0.34 5.82 8.97
C LYS A 305 1.01 5.29 7.70
N ILE A 306 0.23 5.02 6.65
CA ILE A 306 0.77 4.46 5.41
C ILE A 306 1.29 5.52 4.44
N SER A 307 0.71 6.73 4.47
CA SER A 307 0.96 7.81 3.49
C SER A 307 2.36 8.40 3.58
N GLU A 308 3.00 8.36 4.75
CA GLU A 308 4.30 8.98 4.96
C GLU A 308 5.38 8.43 4.02
N SER A 309 5.47 7.11 3.88
CA SER A 309 6.40 6.49 2.92
C SER A 309 6.00 6.73 1.45
N GLN A 310 4.69 6.89 1.19
CA GLN A 310 4.18 7.18 -0.15
C GLN A 310 4.64 8.55 -0.63
N GLU A 311 4.73 9.55 0.25
CA GLU A 311 5.20 10.91 -0.10
C GLU A 311 6.58 10.94 -0.75
N PHE A 312 7.41 9.92 -0.46
CA PHE A 312 8.76 9.74 -0.98
C PHE A 312 8.85 8.70 -2.10
N ASN A 313 7.73 8.10 -2.49
CA ASN A 313 7.68 6.94 -3.40
C ASN A 313 8.53 5.75 -2.93
N LEU A 314 8.58 5.54 -1.61
CA LEU A 314 9.37 4.47 -1.02
C LEU A 314 8.45 3.37 -0.45
N PRO A 315 8.85 2.10 -0.57
CA PRO A 315 8.30 1.07 0.30
C PRO A 315 8.49 1.45 1.77
N PRO A 316 7.51 1.18 2.66
CA PRO A 316 7.67 1.44 4.09
C PRO A 316 8.94 0.81 4.68
N TYR A 317 9.37 -0.37 4.22
CA TYR A 317 10.64 -0.99 4.62
C TYR A 317 11.86 -0.09 4.39
N ILE A 318 11.92 0.61 3.25
CA ILE A 318 13.05 1.48 2.90
C ILE A 318 13.00 2.79 3.68
N PHE A 319 11.80 3.32 3.86
CA PHE A 319 11.59 4.51 4.65
C PHE A 319 11.92 4.28 6.14
N ASN A 320 11.51 3.14 6.69
CA ASN A 320 11.89 2.74 8.05
C ASN A 320 13.38 2.47 8.17
N PHE A 321 14.03 1.87 7.16
CA PHE A 321 15.49 1.75 7.14
C PHE A 321 16.17 3.13 7.26
N PHE A 322 15.66 4.15 6.58
CA PHE A 322 16.18 5.51 6.75
C PHE A 322 15.95 6.04 8.18
N LYS A 323 14.71 5.95 8.69
CA LYS A 323 14.32 6.49 10.00
C LYS A 323 14.96 5.79 11.20
N GLU A 324 15.08 4.47 11.15
CA GLU A 324 15.48 3.64 12.29
C GLU A 324 16.96 3.24 12.24
N ILE A 325 17.58 3.23 11.05
CA ILE A 325 18.99 2.84 10.89
C ILE A 325 19.86 4.05 10.54
N ILE A 326 19.58 4.73 9.42
CA ILE A 326 20.48 5.78 8.93
C ILE A 326 20.46 7.02 9.82
N VAL A 327 19.28 7.54 10.17
CA VAL A 327 19.17 8.73 11.02
C VAL A 327 19.82 8.49 12.40
N PRO A 328 19.54 7.38 13.12
CA PRO A 328 20.17 7.12 14.40
C PRO A 328 21.67 6.85 14.29
N ALA A 329 22.14 6.13 13.26
CA ALA A 329 23.58 5.97 13.02
C ALA A 329 24.28 7.32 12.85
N TYR A 330 23.66 8.25 12.11
CA TYR A 330 24.21 9.58 11.87
C TYR A 330 24.25 10.41 13.15
N LYS A 331 23.17 10.39 13.95
CA LYS A 331 23.13 11.05 15.27
C LYS A 331 24.20 10.50 16.19
N GLU A 332 24.27 9.17 16.36
CA GLU A 332 25.28 8.51 17.21
C GLU A 332 26.73 8.86 16.79
N LYS A 333 27.00 8.92 15.48
CA LYS A 333 28.34 9.27 14.98
C LYS A 333 28.70 10.72 15.26
N ASN A 334 27.74 11.63 15.21
CA ASN A 334 27.97 13.07 15.38
C ASN A 334 27.84 13.55 16.83
N GLU A 335 27.10 12.86 17.69
CA GLU A 335 27.03 13.13 19.14
C GLU A 335 28.33 12.73 19.85
N ASN A 336 28.96 11.63 19.43
CA ASN A 336 30.21 11.14 20.01
C ASN A 336 31.47 11.81 19.43
N SER A 337 31.31 12.62 18.37
CA SER A 337 32.41 13.32 17.74
C SER A 337 32.62 14.68 18.41
N SER A 338 33.65 14.78 19.26
CA SER A 338 34.20 16.07 19.70
C SER A 338 34.92 16.80 18.54
N ASN A 339 34.25 16.97 17.41
CA ASN A 339 34.78 17.61 16.21
C ASN A 339 34.52 19.12 16.26
N GLN A 340 35.00 19.76 17.33
CA GLN A 340 35.17 21.21 17.35
C GLN A 340 36.53 21.53 16.73
N VAL A 341 36.52 21.92 15.46
CA VAL A 341 37.65 22.64 14.87
C VAL A 341 37.16 24.07 14.62
N LEU A 342 37.80 25.05 15.27
CA LEU A 342 37.52 26.48 15.08
C LEU A 342 36.05 26.92 15.34
N GLY A 343 35.34 26.26 16.25
CA GLY A 343 33.96 26.66 16.62
C GLY A 343 32.89 26.32 15.59
N ILE A 344 33.23 25.53 14.55
CA ILE A 344 32.28 25.04 13.55
C ILE A 344 32.09 23.54 13.78
N ASN A 345 30.84 23.12 14.06
CA ASN A 345 30.47 21.70 14.11
C ASN A 345 30.50 21.12 12.69
N LEU A 346 31.62 20.51 12.29
CA LEU A 346 31.68 19.73 11.05
C LEU A 346 30.97 18.39 11.25
N LYS A 347 29.78 18.28 10.66
CA LYS A 347 29.04 17.01 10.64
C LYS A 347 29.79 15.99 9.78
N VAL A 348 30.06 14.81 10.34
CA VAL A 348 30.74 13.69 9.67
C VAL A 348 29.71 12.77 9.04
N GLY A 349 29.88 12.48 7.74
CA GLY A 349 28.98 11.59 7.01
C GLY A 349 29.17 10.12 7.39
N LEU A 350 28.15 9.32 7.11
CA LEU A 350 28.18 7.88 7.34
C LEU A 350 28.93 7.16 6.23
N THR A 351 29.74 6.18 6.62
CA THR A 351 30.28 5.18 5.70
C THR A 351 29.25 4.07 5.48
N LYS A 352 29.41 3.28 4.41
CA LYS A 352 28.58 2.05 4.27
C LYS A 352 28.77 1.10 5.45
N ALA A 353 29.99 1.03 6.00
CA ALA A 353 30.28 0.17 7.15
C ALA A 353 29.49 0.60 8.39
N ASP A 354 29.37 1.91 8.63
CA ASP A 354 28.58 2.45 9.76
C ASP A 354 27.11 2.03 9.64
N ILE A 355 26.54 2.17 8.44
CA ILE A 355 25.14 1.80 8.16
C ILE A 355 24.93 0.29 8.35
N LEU A 356 25.84 -0.54 7.83
CA LEU A 356 25.76 -2.00 7.96
C LEU A 356 25.91 -2.45 9.42
N GLN A 357 26.81 -1.82 10.18
CA GLN A 357 27.01 -2.11 11.60
C GLN A 357 25.77 -1.74 12.42
N LYS A 358 25.21 -0.55 12.20
CA LYS A 358 23.96 -0.14 12.87
C LYS A 358 22.81 -1.08 12.51
N HIS A 359 22.64 -1.41 11.23
CA HIS A 359 21.62 -2.37 10.80
C HIS A 359 21.75 -3.72 11.52
N TYR A 360 22.97 -4.26 11.60
CA TYR A 360 23.21 -5.53 12.29
C TYR A 360 22.91 -5.43 13.79
N LYS A 361 23.28 -4.31 14.43
CA LYS A 361 23.01 -4.07 15.85
C LYS A 361 21.51 -4.05 16.17
N GLU A 362 20.70 -3.38 15.33
CA GLU A 362 19.25 -3.25 15.56
C GLU A 362 18.46 -4.49 15.14
N THR A 363 18.86 -5.15 14.04
CA THR A 363 18.06 -6.24 13.45
C THR A 363 18.60 -7.63 13.73
N GLY A 364 19.85 -7.75 14.19
CA GLY A 364 20.57 -9.03 14.29
C GLY A 364 20.88 -9.68 12.93
N ARG A 365 20.63 -9.00 11.81
CA ARG A 365 20.78 -9.54 10.45
C ARG A 365 21.82 -8.77 9.66
N PHE A 366 22.69 -9.50 8.97
CA PHE A 366 23.57 -8.91 7.97
C PHE A 366 22.79 -8.53 6.71
N LEU A 367 22.97 -7.28 6.29
CA LEU A 367 22.49 -6.78 5.00
C LEU A 367 23.61 -6.93 3.97
N GLU A 368 23.31 -7.46 2.78
CA GLU A 368 24.31 -7.62 1.74
C GLU A 368 24.77 -6.25 1.19
N ASP A 369 26.09 -6.03 1.07
CA ASP A 369 26.65 -4.74 0.61
C ASP A 369 26.11 -4.33 -0.77
N TRP A 370 25.96 -5.29 -1.69
CA TRP A 370 25.42 -5.02 -3.02
C TRP A 370 23.99 -4.48 -2.95
N ARG A 371 23.18 -4.97 -2.00
CA ARG A 371 21.78 -4.57 -1.83
C ARG A 371 21.70 -3.16 -1.25
N LEU A 372 22.50 -2.87 -0.23
CA LEU A 372 22.64 -1.51 0.30
C LEU A 372 23.07 -0.53 -0.81
N ARG A 373 24.10 -0.88 -1.58
CA ARG A 373 24.71 0.00 -2.60
C ARG A 373 23.85 0.19 -3.84
N GLN A 374 23.20 -0.85 -4.33
CA GLN A 374 22.51 -0.83 -5.63
C GLN A 374 21.00 -0.62 -5.53
N GLU A 375 20.39 -0.86 -4.37
CA GLU A 375 18.95 -0.76 -4.20
C GLU A 375 18.58 0.31 -3.16
N ILE A 376 19.04 0.17 -1.91
CA ILE A 376 18.57 1.02 -0.81
C ILE A 376 19.07 2.46 -0.93
N LEU A 377 20.40 2.65 -1.01
CA LEU A 377 20.98 4.00 -1.04
C LEU A 377 20.51 4.82 -2.25
N PRO A 378 20.47 4.27 -3.49
CA PRO A 378 19.97 5.03 -4.64
C PRO A 378 18.50 5.46 -4.50
N MET A 379 17.63 4.66 -3.88
CA MET A 379 16.24 5.04 -3.64
C MET A 379 16.12 6.19 -2.63
N LEU A 380 16.94 6.16 -1.58
CA LEU A 380 16.97 7.23 -0.57
C LEU A 380 17.57 8.53 -1.13
N GLU A 381 18.56 8.44 -2.01
CA GLU A 381 19.08 9.60 -2.74
C GLU A 381 18.04 10.17 -3.73
N ALA A 382 17.40 9.31 -4.52
CA ALA A 382 16.40 9.74 -5.50
C ALA A 382 15.14 10.37 -4.86
N SER A 383 14.80 9.96 -3.64
CA SER A 383 13.71 10.56 -2.86
C SER A 383 14.11 11.85 -2.14
N GLY A 384 15.40 12.24 -2.18
CA GLY A 384 15.92 13.43 -1.51
C GLY A 384 16.09 13.27 0.00
N LEU A 385 15.99 12.05 0.54
CA LEU A 385 16.21 11.78 1.97
C LEU A 385 17.69 11.66 2.33
N LEU A 386 18.52 11.35 1.35
CA LEU A 386 19.95 11.11 1.52
C LEU A 386 20.74 11.88 0.46
N THR A 387 21.89 12.40 0.86
CA THR A 387 22.89 12.94 -0.07
C THR A 387 24.20 12.18 0.10
N SER A 388 25.00 12.10 -0.96
CA SER A 388 26.34 11.52 -0.88
C SER A 388 27.41 12.39 -1.51
N GLU A 389 28.57 12.37 -0.86
CA GLU A 389 29.78 13.04 -1.31
C GLU A 389 30.95 12.05 -1.30
N ASN A 390 31.98 12.32 -2.09
CA ASN A 390 33.21 11.51 -2.01
C ASN A 390 33.97 11.91 -0.74
N ASP A 391 34.49 10.91 -0.04
CA ASP A 391 35.29 11.14 1.16
C ASP A 391 36.54 11.99 0.80
N PRO A 392 36.78 13.12 1.49
CA PRO A 392 37.96 13.95 1.27
C PRO A 392 39.30 13.22 1.51
N GLU A 393 39.32 12.24 2.43
CA GLU A 393 40.51 11.47 2.80
C GLU A 393 40.71 10.24 1.92
N ASP A 394 39.63 9.55 1.53
CA ASP A 394 39.65 8.45 0.56
C ASP A 394 38.56 8.57 -0.51
N LYS A 395 38.88 9.21 -1.64
CA LYS A 395 37.95 9.44 -2.75
C LYS A 395 37.34 8.17 -3.38
N ARG A 396 37.77 6.97 -3.00
CA ARG A 396 37.16 5.69 -3.41
C ARG A 396 35.88 5.38 -2.62
N GLN A 397 35.72 6.04 -1.49
CA GLN A 397 34.60 5.88 -0.58
C GLN A 397 33.63 7.07 -0.69
N LYS A 398 32.36 6.78 -0.45
CA LYS A 398 31.32 7.79 -0.31
C LYS A 398 30.91 7.93 1.15
N LEU A 399 30.61 9.17 1.53
CA LEU A 399 29.99 9.54 2.79
C LEU A 399 28.53 9.92 2.54
N TYR A 400 27.63 9.46 3.40
CA TYR A 400 26.19 9.66 3.28
C TYR A 400 25.65 10.55 4.40
N TYR A 401 24.78 11.48 4.04
CA TYR A 401 24.22 12.50 4.96
C TYR A 401 22.70 12.51 4.83
N PRO A 402 21.95 12.28 5.93
CA PRO A 402 20.51 12.50 5.98
C PRO A 402 20.19 13.98 5.70
N THR A 403 19.16 14.25 4.91
CA THR A 403 18.70 15.62 4.69
C THR A 403 17.91 16.16 5.90
N GLU A 404 17.98 17.48 6.10
CA GLU A 404 17.48 18.13 7.32
C GLU A 404 15.95 18.04 7.49
N SER A 405 15.21 17.77 6.41
CA SER A 405 13.74 17.74 6.41
C SER A 405 13.09 16.71 7.34
N LEU A 406 13.82 15.67 7.78
CA LEU A 406 13.32 14.66 8.72
C LEU A 406 14.09 14.60 10.04
N THR A 407 15.20 15.33 10.18
CA THR A 407 15.97 15.33 11.43
C THR A 407 15.38 16.24 12.49
N ILE A 408 14.62 17.26 12.07
CA ILE A 408 14.00 18.28 12.94
C ILE A 408 12.61 17.84 13.46
N SER A 409 11.93 16.89 12.81
CA SER A 409 10.55 16.49 13.19
C SER A 409 10.44 15.67 14.48
N ASN A 410 11.55 15.33 15.13
CA ASN A 410 11.58 14.61 16.42
C ASN A 410 12.06 15.50 17.59
N GLU A 411 12.36 16.78 17.36
CA GLU A 411 12.61 17.74 18.42
C GLU A 411 11.37 18.61 18.58
N GLU A 412 10.86 18.70 19.81
CA GLU A 412 9.72 19.50 20.20
C GLU A 412 9.76 20.89 19.54
N GLU A 413 8.59 21.36 19.09
CA GLU A 413 8.38 22.71 18.56
C GLU A 413 8.85 23.78 19.57
N ASN A 414 10.12 24.12 19.53
CA ASN A 414 10.66 25.33 20.12
C ASN A 414 10.97 26.30 18.98
N SER A 415 9.89 26.84 18.38
CA SER A 415 10.03 28.10 17.67
C SER A 415 10.15 29.22 18.71
N GLU A 416 11.38 29.65 18.96
CA GLU A 416 11.62 30.94 19.60
C GLU A 416 11.03 32.03 18.71
N LYS A 417 10.00 32.69 19.25
CA LYS A 417 9.58 34.01 18.81
C LYS A 417 10.65 35.01 19.22
N ASP A 418 11.48 35.47 18.29
CA ASP A 418 11.69 36.91 18.05
C ASP A 418 12.73 37.13 16.94
N GLY A 419 12.42 38.05 16.02
CA GLY A 419 13.34 38.45 14.96
C GLY A 419 12.62 39.21 13.86
N GLY A 420 12.08 40.38 14.21
CA GLY A 420 11.20 41.17 13.37
C GLY A 420 11.77 41.59 12.01
N VAL A 421 10.86 41.65 11.04
CA VAL A 421 10.97 42.51 9.86
C VAL A 421 9.63 43.21 9.73
N THR A 422 9.68 44.53 9.71
CA THR A 422 8.56 45.46 9.52
C THR A 422 7.80 45.16 8.23
N GLU A 423 6.47 45.09 8.36
CA GLU A 423 5.51 45.08 7.26
C GLU A 423 5.63 46.37 6.45
N ASP A 424 5.88 46.24 5.15
CA ASP A 424 5.38 47.18 4.15
C ASP A 424 4.45 46.39 3.22
N SER A 425 3.17 46.75 3.31
CA SER A 425 2.05 46.21 2.57
C SER A 425 2.00 46.80 1.15
N GLU A 426 1.99 45.94 0.13
CA GLU A 426 1.39 46.27 -1.17
C GLU A 426 0.40 45.15 -1.52
N GLU A 427 -0.89 45.48 -1.45
CA GLU A 427 -2.00 44.72 -2.02
C GLU A 427 -1.80 44.60 -3.54
N LEU A 428 -1.82 43.37 -4.06
CA LEU A 428 -2.00 43.10 -5.48
C LEU A 428 -3.30 42.32 -5.65
N ASP A 429 -4.28 43.01 -6.23
CA ASP A 429 -5.61 42.52 -6.57
C ASP A 429 -5.56 41.29 -7.49
N LEU A 430 -6.39 40.30 -7.18
CA LEU A 430 -6.51 39.00 -7.85
C LEU A 430 -7.48 39.00 -9.04
N GLU A 431 -7.75 40.15 -9.64
CA GLU A 431 -8.52 40.25 -10.88
C GLU A 431 -7.58 40.49 -12.06
N ASP A 432 -6.89 39.44 -12.53
CA ASP A 432 -6.44 39.32 -13.94
C ASP A 432 -5.68 38.01 -14.18
N ILE A 433 -6.40 36.92 -14.45
CA ILE A 433 -5.84 35.78 -15.19
C ILE A 433 -6.85 35.36 -16.27
N PRO A 434 -6.55 35.60 -17.57
CA PRO A 434 -7.40 35.15 -18.67
C PRO A 434 -7.17 33.66 -18.97
N PHE A 435 -8.30 32.94 -19.07
CA PHE A 435 -8.59 31.57 -19.53
C PHE A 435 -7.45 30.60 -19.89
#